data_AF-A0A3B9AMD4-F1
#
_entry.id   AF-A0A3B9AMD4-F1
#
_cell.length_a   1.000
_cell.length_b   1.000
_cell.length_c   1.000
_cell.angle_alpha   90.00
_cell.angle_beta   90.00
_cell.angle_gamma   90.00
#
_symmetry.space_group_name_H-M   'P 1'
#
loop_
_entity.id
_entity.type
_entity.pdbx_description
1 polymer ?
#
loop_
_entity_poly.entity_id
_entity_poly.type
_entity_poly.pdbx_seq_one_letter_code
_entity_poly.pdbx_strand_id
1 'polypeptide(L)'
;MKNACFQSILTILVCVFLQTAPLMGQNVSKEAFDSPQTMEWVMIQAGRIDTALANAMRGTEPIEILVKLADCYILFDAVALAGVYCTDVRAAAEAGRRQCDVINYRLEKDLNSKLQRAVNARHEAVKMREAAEICLKTAQKAKNSEENHMFAPSAVIQQDARLAQMDLADGLASRDLHIMAQKTEHAIQLLHDIGHLATTLFYCQPTVDHVEKAISQCEQSLASPNWTEVNKHLNQAMQTIEQIIQYKGCK
;
A
#
# COMPACT_ATOMS: atom_id res chain seq x y z
N MET A 1 1.35 -68.88 -17.30
CA MET A 1 2.26 -67.75 -17.56
C MET A 1 1.46 -66.57 -18.08
N LYS A 2 1.70 -65.39 -17.50
CA LYS A 2 1.19 -64.05 -17.86
C LYS A 2 -0.26 -63.77 -17.43
N ASN A 3 -0.43 -62.60 -16.78
CA ASN A 3 -1.70 -61.91 -16.48
C ASN A 3 -2.35 -62.13 -15.11
N ALA A 4 -1.61 -61.97 -14.00
CA ALA A 4 -2.25 -61.73 -12.70
C ALA A 4 -1.51 -60.75 -11.77
N CYS A 5 -0.29 -60.31 -12.10
CA CYS A 5 0.53 -59.54 -11.16
C CYS A 5 0.57 -58.01 -11.45
N PHE A 6 -0.04 -57.55 -12.53
CA PHE A 6 0.07 -56.14 -12.97
C PHE A 6 -1.15 -55.25 -12.63
N GLN A 7 -2.27 -55.84 -12.20
CA GLN A 7 -3.48 -55.07 -11.88
C GLN A 7 -3.55 -54.58 -10.43
N SER A 8 -2.76 -55.13 -9.51
CA SER A 8 -2.80 -54.72 -8.09
C SER A 8 -1.85 -53.58 -7.73
N ILE A 9 -0.87 -53.26 -8.60
CA ILE A 9 0.08 -52.17 -8.35
C ILE A 9 -0.48 -50.82 -8.87
N LEU A 10 -1.33 -50.84 -9.89
CA LEU A 10 -1.90 -49.62 -10.47
C LEU A 10 -2.99 -49.00 -9.56
N THR A 11 -3.68 -49.79 -8.75
CA THR A 11 -4.75 -49.29 -7.87
C THR A 11 -4.24 -48.66 -6.58
N ILE A 12 -3.05 -49.05 -6.10
CA ILE A 12 -2.44 -48.46 -4.89
C ILE A 12 -1.81 -47.08 -5.20
N LEU A 13 -1.33 -46.88 -6.43
CA LEU A 13 -0.72 -45.60 -6.85
C LEU A 13 -1.74 -44.48 -7.09
N VAL A 14 -3.02 -44.81 -7.33
CA VAL A 14 -4.10 -43.80 -7.47
C VAL A 14 -4.66 -43.36 -6.12
N CYS A 15 -4.52 -44.16 -5.05
CA CYS A 15 -4.97 -43.78 -3.70
C CYS A 15 -3.96 -42.91 -2.93
N VAL A 16 -2.66 -42.94 -3.26
CA VAL A 16 -1.65 -42.07 -2.62
C VAL A 16 -1.68 -40.64 -3.17
N PHE A 17 -2.21 -40.42 -4.38
CA PHE A 17 -2.33 -39.07 -4.98
C PHE A 17 -3.63 -38.32 -4.64
N LEU A 18 -4.53 -38.89 -3.81
CA LEU A 18 -5.79 -38.23 -3.42
C LEU A 18 -5.88 -37.82 -1.94
N GLN A 19 -4.78 -37.88 -1.17
CA GLN A 19 -4.80 -37.59 0.27
C GLN A 19 -3.83 -36.49 0.74
N THR A 20 -3.38 -35.60 -0.15
CA THR A 20 -2.79 -34.32 0.26
C THR A 20 -3.70 -33.16 -0.14
N ALA A 21 -4.97 -33.23 0.25
CA ALA A 21 -5.73 -32.01 0.47
C ALA A 21 -5.25 -31.45 1.82
N PRO A 22 -4.64 -30.27 1.88
CA PRO A 22 -4.30 -29.68 3.15
C PRO A 22 -5.61 -29.36 3.87
N LEU A 23 -5.91 -30.14 4.92
CA LEU A 23 -6.70 -29.67 6.05
C LEU A 23 -5.89 -28.59 6.76
N MET A 24 -5.70 -27.45 6.08
CA MET A 24 -5.56 -26.18 6.77
C MET A 24 -6.96 -25.82 7.25
N GLY A 25 -7.33 -26.41 8.38
CA GLY A 25 -8.18 -25.72 9.34
C GLY A 25 -7.42 -24.49 9.81
N GLN A 26 -7.34 -23.47 8.94
CA GLN A 26 -7.26 -22.12 9.43
C GLN A 26 -8.49 -21.95 10.31
N ASN A 27 -8.26 -21.69 11.59
CA ASN A 27 -9.19 -20.84 12.32
C ASN A 27 -9.38 -19.63 11.41
N VAL A 28 -10.47 -19.60 10.64
CA VAL A 28 -10.86 -18.45 9.84
C VAL A 28 -11.09 -17.37 10.87
N SER A 29 -10.04 -16.55 11.08
CA SER A 29 -10.19 -15.25 11.69
C SER A 29 -11.41 -14.62 11.05
N LYS A 30 -12.37 -14.12 11.86
CA LYS A 30 -13.50 -13.31 11.38
C LYS A 30 -13.04 -12.57 10.12
N GLU A 31 -13.62 -12.90 8.96
CA GLU A 31 -13.16 -12.38 7.67
C GLU A 31 -13.07 -10.85 7.81
N ALA A 32 -11.87 -10.32 7.69
CA ALA A 32 -11.68 -8.89 7.78
C ALA A 32 -12.21 -8.29 6.47
N PHE A 33 -13.14 -7.35 6.59
CA PHE A 33 -13.79 -6.74 5.44
C PHE A 33 -13.30 -5.30 5.28
N ASP A 34 -13.15 -4.86 4.04
CA ASP A 34 -12.94 -3.44 3.76
C ASP A 34 -14.24 -2.67 4.02
N SER A 35 -14.12 -1.47 4.59
CA SER A 35 -15.27 -0.59 4.76
C SER A 35 -15.83 -0.15 3.40
N PRO A 36 -17.14 0.13 3.30
CA PRO A 36 -17.73 0.72 2.10
C PRO A 36 -17.00 1.99 1.62
N GLN A 37 -16.57 2.83 2.58
CA GLN A 37 -15.81 4.04 2.34
C GLN A 37 -14.46 3.74 1.66
N THR A 38 -13.79 2.65 2.05
CA THR A 38 -12.53 2.22 1.42
C THR A 38 -12.75 1.83 -0.03
N MET A 39 -13.81 1.07 -0.33
CA MET A 39 -14.12 0.69 -1.72
C MET A 39 -14.52 1.91 -2.56
N GLU A 40 -15.27 2.86 -2.00
CA GLU A 40 -15.58 4.14 -2.65
C GLU A 40 -14.31 4.94 -2.97
N TRP A 41 -13.39 5.04 -2.02
CA TRP A 41 -12.09 5.66 -2.22
C TRP A 41 -11.30 4.99 -3.34
N VAL A 42 -11.22 3.64 -3.37
CA VAL A 42 -10.54 2.89 -4.45
C VAL A 42 -11.15 3.22 -5.81
N MET A 43 -12.49 3.23 -5.93
CA MET A 43 -13.16 3.57 -7.19
C MET A 43 -12.84 4.99 -7.66
N ILE A 44 -12.74 5.94 -6.72
CA ILE A 44 -12.34 7.32 -7.00
C ILE A 44 -10.90 7.37 -7.53
N GLN A 45 -9.95 6.67 -6.89
CA GLN A 45 -8.56 6.65 -7.38
C GLN A 45 -8.46 6.00 -8.76
N ALA A 46 -9.17 4.90 -9.01
CA ALA A 46 -9.24 4.27 -10.32
C ALA A 46 -9.73 5.25 -11.41
N GLY A 47 -10.79 6.03 -11.11
CA GLY A 47 -11.30 7.05 -12.02
C GLY A 47 -10.32 8.19 -12.28
N ARG A 48 -9.59 8.64 -11.25
CA ARG A 48 -8.53 9.66 -11.38
C ARG A 48 -7.41 9.17 -12.29
N ILE A 49 -6.95 7.93 -12.11
CA ILE A 49 -5.91 7.31 -12.93
C ILE A 49 -6.34 7.22 -14.39
N ASP A 50 -7.53 6.66 -14.66
CA ASP A 50 -8.04 6.50 -16.02
C ASP A 50 -8.14 7.85 -16.74
N THR A 51 -8.69 8.85 -16.06
CA THR A 51 -8.84 10.21 -16.61
C THR A 51 -7.48 10.87 -16.88
N ALA A 52 -6.55 10.81 -15.92
CA ALA A 52 -5.23 11.43 -16.05
C ALA A 52 -4.44 10.85 -17.22
N LEU A 53 -4.40 9.51 -17.33
CA LEU A 53 -3.68 8.84 -18.42
C LEU A 53 -4.41 8.97 -19.76
N ALA A 54 -5.74 8.93 -19.79
CA ALA A 54 -6.50 9.16 -21.02
C ALA A 54 -6.25 10.56 -21.59
N ASN A 55 -6.16 11.57 -20.73
CA ASN A 55 -5.85 12.94 -21.14
C ASN A 55 -4.41 13.06 -21.64
N ALA A 56 -3.43 12.52 -20.90
CA ALA A 56 -2.02 12.58 -21.29
C ALA A 56 -1.74 11.90 -22.64
N MET A 57 -2.40 10.78 -22.93
CA MET A 57 -2.25 10.09 -24.22
C MET A 57 -2.86 10.83 -25.41
N ARG A 58 -3.80 11.75 -25.17
CA ARG A 58 -4.35 12.63 -26.20
C ARG A 58 -3.55 13.92 -26.35
N GLY A 59 -2.68 14.22 -25.38
CA GLY A 59 -1.77 15.35 -25.42
C GLY A 59 -0.75 15.21 -26.54
N THR A 60 -0.20 16.35 -26.97
CA THR A 60 0.85 16.40 -28.01
C THR A 60 2.26 16.25 -27.42
N GLU A 61 2.41 16.36 -26.10
CA GLU A 61 3.70 16.43 -25.41
C GLU A 61 4.09 15.08 -24.80
N PRO A 62 5.16 14.42 -25.28
CA PRO A 62 5.64 13.14 -24.72
C PRO A 62 5.98 13.17 -23.23
N ILE A 63 6.37 14.35 -22.71
CA ILE A 63 6.70 14.56 -21.30
C ILE A 63 5.46 14.44 -20.42
N GLU A 64 4.28 14.82 -20.92
CA GLU A 64 3.04 14.76 -20.16
C GLU A 64 2.70 13.32 -19.74
N ILE A 65 2.90 12.35 -20.64
CA ILE A 65 2.70 10.92 -20.34
C ILE A 65 3.65 10.46 -19.24
N LEU A 66 4.91 10.91 -19.25
CA LEU A 66 5.87 10.55 -18.20
C LEU A 66 5.42 11.08 -16.84
N VAL A 67 5.04 12.36 -16.78
CA VAL A 67 4.57 12.99 -15.54
C VAL A 67 3.31 12.30 -15.04
N LYS A 68 2.35 11.99 -15.93
CA LYS A 68 1.11 11.31 -15.52
C LYS A 68 1.30 9.85 -15.14
N LEU A 69 2.26 9.14 -15.72
CA LEU A 69 2.65 7.82 -15.22
C LEU A 69 3.22 7.92 -13.79
N ALA A 70 4.07 8.91 -13.51
CA ALA A 70 4.59 9.13 -12.16
C ALA A 70 3.50 9.53 -11.16
N ASP A 71 2.59 10.44 -11.53
CA ASP A 71 1.44 10.82 -10.69
C ASP A 71 0.55 9.59 -10.39
N CYS A 72 0.28 8.77 -11.41
CA CYS A 72 -0.57 7.58 -11.26
C CYS A 72 0.12 6.43 -10.51
N TYR A 73 1.46 6.40 -10.50
CA TYR A 73 2.21 5.47 -9.65
C TYR A 73 1.82 5.66 -8.19
N ILE A 74 1.78 6.91 -7.70
CA ILE A 74 1.43 7.25 -6.32
C ILE A 74 0.01 6.77 -5.99
N LEU A 75 -0.93 6.94 -6.91
CA LEU A 75 -2.32 6.51 -6.70
C LEU A 75 -2.47 4.98 -6.61
N PHE A 76 -1.77 4.24 -7.47
CA PHE A 76 -1.76 2.78 -7.38
C PHE A 76 -1.02 2.27 -6.15
N ASP A 77 0.12 2.89 -5.82
CA ASP A 77 0.93 2.52 -4.67
C ASP A 77 0.18 2.76 -3.36
N ALA A 78 -0.56 3.86 -3.23
CA ALA A 78 -1.40 4.12 -2.06
C ALA A 78 -2.44 3.00 -1.82
N VAL A 79 -3.09 2.51 -2.88
CA VAL A 79 -4.06 1.39 -2.78
C VAL A 79 -3.36 0.08 -2.43
N ALA A 80 -2.18 -0.17 -3.01
CA ALA A 80 -1.39 -1.37 -2.72
C ALA A 80 -0.86 -1.36 -1.27
N LEU A 81 -0.32 -0.23 -0.81
CA LEU A 81 0.23 -0.01 0.53
C LEU A 81 -0.84 -0.05 1.61
N ALA A 82 -2.04 0.48 1.33
CA ALA A 82 -3.15 0.38 2.27
C ALA A 82 -3.49 -1.08 2.61
N GLY A 83 -3.20 -2.04 1.72
CA GLY A 83 -3.36 -3.46 2.06
C GLY A 83 -4.83 -3.88 2.19
N VAL A 84 -5.70 -3.35 1.31
CA VAL A 84 -7.13 -3.71 1.26
C VAL A 84 -7.33 -5.22 1.19
N TYR A 85 -8.35 -5.72 1.90
CA TYR A 85 -8.66 -7.15 1.98
C TYR A 85 -9.21 -7.72 0.68
N CYS A 86 -9.84 -6.89 -0.14
CA CYS A 86 -10.27 -7.23 -1.50
C CYS A 86 -9.05 -7.56 -2.37
N THR A 87 -8.75 -8.85 -2.51
CA THR A 87 -7.52 -9.34 -3.16
C THR A 87 -7.37 -8.91 -4.60
N ASP A 88 -8.48 -8.82 -5.34
CA ASP A 88 -8.48 -8.46 -6.76
C ASP A 88 -8.19 -6.96 -6.94
N VAL A 89 -8.67 -6.11 -6.03
CA VAL A 89 -8.30 -4.69 -5.98
C VAL A 89 -6.80 -4.56 -5.76
N ARG A 90 -6.27 -5.26 -4.76
CA ARG A 90 -4.83 -5.22 -4.45
C ARG A 90 -3.97 -5.72 -5.62
N ALA A 91 -4.35 -6.83 -6.24
CA ALA A 91 -3.62 -7.39 -7.39
C ALA A 91 -3.62 -6.43 -8.59
N ALA A 92 -4.76 -5.81 -8.89
CA ALA A 92 -4.87 -4.80 -9.93
C ALA A 92 -4.03 -3.55 -9.59
N ALA A 93 -4.06 -3.10 -8.34
CA ALA A 93 -3.27 -1.95 -7.88
C ALA A 93 -1.76 -2.20 -8.03
N GLU A 94 -1.27 -3.36 -7.58
CA GLU A 94 0.12 -3.75 -7.74
C GLU A 94 0.54 -3.89 -9.22
N ALA A 95 -0.35 -4.43 -10.06
CA ALA A 95 -0.11 -4.55 -11.50
C ALA A 95 -0.04 -3.18 -12.18
N GLY A 96 -0.99 -2.29 -11.88
CA GLY A 96 -1.01 -0.92 -12.38
C GLY A 96 0.22 -0.13 -11.94
N ARG A 97 0.62 -0.27 -10.67
CA ARG A 97 1.85 0.32 -10.13
C ARG A 97 3.08 -0.05 -10.94
N ARG A 98 3.23 -1.33 -11.29
CA ARG A 98 4.35 -1.81 -12.14
C ARG A 98 4.34 -1.17 -13.54
N GLN A 99 3.17 -0.92 -14.11
CA GLN A 99 3.06 -0.23 -15.40
C GLN A 99 3.46 1.26 -15.28
N CYS A 100 3.18 1.89 -14.15
CA CYS A 100 3.46 3.30 -13.87
C CYS A 100 4.89 3.59 -13.35
N ASP A 101 5.69 2.56 -13.03
CA ASP A 101 7.06 2.73 -12.51
C ASP A 101 8.02 3.31 -13.56
N VAL A 102 8.12 4.63 -13.62
CA VAL A 102 8.95 5.35 -14.60
C VAL A 102 10.45 5.23 -14.33
N ILE A 103 10.85 4.83 -13.12
CA ILE A 103 12.25 4.69 -12.70
C ILE A 103 12.79 3.31 -13.06
N ASN A 104 11.90 2.32 -13.29
CA ASN A 104 12.27 0.96 -13.64
C ASN A 104 13.27 0.89 -14.80
N TYR A 105 14.52 0.53 -14.50
CA TYR A 105 15.59 0.44 -15.48
C TYR A 105 15.42 -0.73 -16.47
N ARG A 106 14.55 -1.71 -16.14
CA ARG A 106 14.30 -2.87 -17.00
C ARG A 106 13.27 -2.61 -18.08
N LEU A 107 12.53 -1.50 -17.99
CA LEU A 107 11.51 -1.14 -18.96
C LEU A 107 12.08 -0.18 -20.01
N GLU A 108 11.68 -0.38 -21.26
CA GLU A 108 12.04 0.53 -22.36
C GLU A 108 11.47 1.93 -22.10
N LYS A 109 12.27 2.96 -22.42
CA LYS A 109 12.01 4.37 -22.06
C LYS A 109 11.56 5.22 -23.24
N ASP A 110 11.40 4.64 -24.42
CA ASP A 110 10.88 5.33 -25.60
C ASP A 110 9.39 5.68 -25.44
N LEU A 111 8.90 6.54 -26.33
CA LEU A 111 7.53 7.03 -26.27
C LEU A 111 6.49 5.94 -26.49
N ASN A 112 6.74 4.98 -27.39
CA ASN A 112 5.78 3.93 -27.70
C ASN A 112 5.62 2.98 -26.52
N SER A 113 6.73 2.61 -25.87
CA SER A 113 6.70 1.86 -24.61
C SER A 113 5.89 2.59 -23.53
N LYS A 114 6.11 3.90 -23.35
CA LYS A 114 5.34 4.71 -22.38
C LYS A 114 3.85 4.75 -22.69
N LEU A 115 3.49 4.92 -23.97
CA LEU A 115 2.09 4.90 -24.42
C LEU A 115 1.45 3.53 -24.14
N GLN A 116 2.12 2.44 -24.48
CA GLN A 116 1.62 1.10 -24.21
C GLN A 116 1.44 0.85 -22.71
N ARG A 117 2.40 1.30 -21.90
CA ARG A 117 2.32 1.22 -20.44
C ARG A 117 1.17 2.04 -19.88
N ALA A 118 0.91 3.24 -20.41
CA ALA A 118 -0.23 4.05 -20.03
C ALA A 118 -1.56 3.34 -20.37
N VAL A 119 -1.66 2.69 -21.54
CA VAL A 119 -2.83 1.87 -21.90
C VAL A 119 -3.02 0.70 -20.91
N ASN A 120 -1.94 -0.02 -20.59
CA ASN A 120 -1.99 -1.14 -19.64
C ASN A 120 -2.36 -0.65 -18.23
N ALA A 121 -1.79 0.45 -17.76
CA ALA A 121 -2.10 1.05 -16.47
C ALA A 121 -3.57 1.45 -16.37
N ARG A 122 -4.15 2.03 -17.42
CA ARG A 122 -5.60 2.32 -17.49
C ARG A 122 -6.43 1.04 -17.42
N HIS A 123 -6.02 -0.01 -18.10
CA HIS A 123 -6.70 -1.30 -18.03
C HIS A 123 -6.71 -1.87 -16.60
N GLU A 124 -5.58 -1.78 -15.88
CA GLU A 124 -5.53 -2.18 -14.47
C GLU A 124 -6.37 -1.26 -13.56
N ALA A 125 -6.46 0.04 -13.86
CA ALA A 125 -7.38 0.95 -13.15
C ALA A 125 -8.85 0.53 -13.33
N VAL A 126 -9.25 0.13 -14.53
CA VAL A 126 -10.61 -0.38 -14.78
C VAL A 126 -10.88 -1.65 -13.98
N LYS A 127 -9.97 -2.63 -14.00
CA LYS A 127 -10.07 -3.84 -13.18
C LYS A 127 -10.18 -3.51 -11.70
N MET A 128 -9.36 -2.58 -11.22
CA MET A 128 -9.37 -2.14 -9.83
C MET A 128 -10.73 -1.57 -9.42
N ARG A 129 -11.35 -0.75 -10.29
CA ARG A 129 -12.70 -0.21 -10.07
C ARG A 129 -13.76 -1.31 -10.05
N GLU A 130 -13.76 -2.20 -11.04
CA GLU A 130 -14.73 -3.29 -11.14
C GLU A 130 -14.65 -4.25 -9.95
N ALA A 131 -13.43 -4.59 -9.51
CA ALA A 131 -13.21 -5.38 -8.31
C ALA A 131 -13.74 -4.69 -7.05
N ALA A 132 -13.51 -3.37 -6.91
CA ALA A 132 -14.03 -2.59 -5.79
C ALA A 132 -15.56 -2.55 -5.76
N GLU A 133 -16.23 -2.43 -6.92
CA GLU A 133 -17.70 -2.48 -7.01
C GLU A 133 -18.26 -3.84 -6.57
N ILE A 134 -17.59 -4.94 -6.95
CA ILE A 134 -17.97 -6.29 -6.54
C ILE A 134 -17.78 -6.45 -5.03
N CYS A 135 -16.63 -6.06 -4.50
CA CYS A 135 -16.32 -6.12 -3.07
C CYS A 135 -17.28 -5.25 -2.23
N LEU A 136 -17.63 -4.05 -2.70
CA LEU A 136 -18.63 -3.19 -2.05
C LEU A 136 -20.01 -3.86 -1.97
N LYS A 137 -20.49 -4.45 -3.07
CA LYS A 137 -21.78 -5.17 -3.09
C LYS A 137 -21.78 -6.36 -2.13
N THR A 138 -20.65 -7.05 -2.00
CA THR A 138 -20.47 -8.15 -1.06
C THR A 138 -20.48 -7.65 0.39
N ALA A 139 -19.72 -6.59 0.70
CA ALA A 139 -19.68 -5.98 2.03
C ALA A 139 -21.06 -5.46 2.47
N GLN A 140 -21.81 -4.83 1.56
CA GLN A 140 -23.17 -4.34 1.84
C GLN A 140 -24.16 -5.47 2.15
N LYS A 141 -24.01 -6.64 1.51
CA LYS A 141 -24.82 -7.84 1.80
C LYS A 141 -24.45 -8.49 3.14
N ALA A 142 -23.20 -8.34 3.57
CA ALA A 142 -22.67 -8.88 4.83
C ALA A 142 -23.02 -8.04 6.07
N LYS A 143 -23.78 -6.93 5.93
CA LYS A 143 -24.17 -5.96 6.98
C LYS A 143 -24.81 -6.51 8.27
N ASN A 144 -25.01 -7.82 8.39
CA ASN A 144 -25.44 -8.48 9.63
C ASN A 144 -24.28 -8.84 10.58
N SER A 145 -23.01 -8.61 10.20
CA SER A 145 -21.84 -8.83 11.06
C SER A 145 -21.23 -7.50 11.51
N GLU A 146 -21.13 -7.35 12.84
CA GLU A 146 -20.52 -6.28 13.65
C GLU A 146 -19.63 -5.26 12.89
N GLU A 147 -20.01 -3.97 12.94
CA GLU A 147 -19.30 -2.81 12.36
C GLU A 147 -17.84 -2.63 12.85
N ASN A 148 -17.43 -3.33 13.91
CA ASN A 148 -16.16 -3.09 14.62
C ASN A 148 -14.90 -3.68 13.97
N HIS A 149 -15.00 -4.33 12.80
CA HIS A 149 -13.85 -4.96 12.13
C HIS A 149 -13.62 -4.50 10.69
N MET A 150 -14.17 -3.33 10.30
CA MET A 150 -13.99 -2.81 8.95
C MET A 150 -12.67 -2.03 8.82
N PHE A 151 -11.90 -2.37 7.80
CA PHE A 151 -10.65 -1.68 7.47
C PHE A 151 -10.89 -0.31 6.83
N ALA A 152 -10.03 0.65 7.16
CA ALA A 152 -9.99 1.98 6.56
C ALA A 152 -8.53 2.43 6.39
N PRO A 153 -8.15 3.08 5.26
CA PRO A 153 -6.78 3.55 5.03
C PRO A 153 -6.27 4.51 6.11
N SER A 154 -7.15 5.30 6.74
CA SER A 154 -6.78 6.17 7.87
C SER A 154 -6.29 5.39 9.10
N ALA A 155 -6.67 4.12 9.26
CA ALA A 155 -6.13 3.26 10.30
C ALA A 155 -4.66 2.87 10.04
N VAL A 156 -4.28 2.71 8.77
CA VAL A 156 -2.87 2.46 8.37
C VAL A 156 -2.00 3.65 8.72
N ILE A 157 -2.47 4.87 8.39
CA ILE A 157 -1.79 6.12 8.78
C ILE A 157 -1.51 6.17 10.28
N GLN A 158 -2.51 5.85 11.11
CA GLN A 158 -2.35 5.88 12.57
C GLN A 158 -1.44 4.77 13.07
N GLN A 159 -1.47 3.59 12.47
CA GLN A 159 -0.62 2.47 12.82
C GLN A 159 0.85 2.76 12.48
N ASP A 160 1.13 3.19 11.26
CA ASP A 160 2.49 3.48 10.81
C ASP A 160 3.08 4.69 11.56
N ALA A 161 2.26 5.69 11.89
CA ALA A 161 2.68 6.80 12.74
C ALA A 161 3.12 6.32 14.13
N ARG A 162 2.41 5.35 14.73
CA ARG A 162 2.82 4.75 16.01
C ARG A 162 4.11 3.95 15.87
N LEU A 163 4.28 3.20 14.79
CA LEU A 163 5.53 2.46 14.52
C LEU A 163 6.71 3.42 14.37
N ALA A 164 6.55 4.50 13.62
CA ALA A 164 7.57 5.54 13.48
C ALA A 164 7.91 6.17 14.84
N GLN A 165 6.90 6.49 15.66
CA GLN A 165 7.12 7.03 17.01
C GLN A 165 7.90 6.03 17.90
N MET A 166 7.58 4.74 17.83
CA MET A 166 8.28 3.69 18.56
C MET A 166 9.73 3.54 18.09
N ASP A 167 10.00 3.58 16.79
CA ASP A 167 11.36 3.52 16.28
C ASP A 167 12.20 4.70 16.76
N LEU A 168 11.66 5.92 16.76
CA LEU A 168 12.36 7.09 17.29
C LEU A 168 12.63 6.95 18.79
N ALA A 169 11.68 6.43 19.57
CA ALA A 169 11.85 6.19 20.99
C ALA A 169 12.92 5.12 21.27
N ASP A 170 12.93 4.02 20.52
CA ASP A 170 13.93 2.95 20.60
C ASP A 170 15.33 3.48 20.22
N GLY A 171 15.40 4.25 19.13
CA GLY A 171 16.63 4.90 18.67
C GLY A 171 17.23 5.80 19.75
N LEU A 172 16.41 6.64 20.39
CA LEU A 172 16.82 7.49 21.51
C LEU A 172 17.26 6.69 22.75
N ALA A 173 16.53 5.63 23.08
CA ALA A 173 16.84 4.80 24.24
C ALA A 173 18.17 4.04 24.09
N SER A 174 18.56 3.71 22.86
CA SER A 174 19.79 2.95 22.56
C SER A 174 21.08 3.65 23.01
N ARG A 175 21.10 5.00 22.98
CA ARG A 175 22.32 5.82 23.15
C ARG A 175 23.48 5.43 22.22
N ASP A 176 23.17 4.79 21.11
CA ASP A 176 24.11 4.38 20.07
C ASP A 176 23.75 5.13 18.79
N LEU A 177 24.72 5.86 18.22
CA LEU A 177 24.50 6.67 17.03
C LEU A 177 24.08 5.83 15.82
N HIS A 178 24.63 4.62 15.67
CA HIS A 178 24.30 3.75 14.56
C HIS A 178 22.87 3.23 14.68
N ILE A 179 22.48 2.75 15.87
CA ILE A 179 21.11 2.26 16.09
C ILE A 179 20.10 3.39 15.95
N MET A 180 20.41 4.57 16.52
CA MET A 180 19.60 5.78 16.37
C MET A 180 19.41 6.12 14.89
N ALA A 181 20.50 6.21 14.11
CA ALA A 181 20.42 6.55 12.70
C ALA A 181 19.55 5.56 11.90
N GLN A 182 19.77 4.25 12.10
CA GLN A 182 18.98 3.21 11.43
C GLN A 182 17.48 3.32 11.76
N LYS A 183 17.15 3.54 13.03
CA LYS A 183 15.76 3.69 13.48
C LYS A 183 15.12 4.97 12.96
N THR A 184 15.86 6.07 12.91
CA THR A 184 15.40 7.34 12.35
C THR A 184 15.18 7.24 10.85
N GLU A 185 16.06 6.56 10.10
CA GLU A 185 15.88 6.31 8.66
C GLU A 185 14.62 5.46 8.39
N HIS A 186 14.40 4.42 9.19
CA HIS A 186 13.17 3.61 9.07
C HIS A 186 11.90 4.41 9.40
N ALA A 187 11.95 5.25 10.45
CA ALA A 187 10.84 6.15 10.76
C ALA A 187 10.56 7.17 9.65
N ILE A 188 11.59 7.71 8.99
CA ILE A 188 11.45 8.58 7.81
C ILE A 188 10.75 7.83 6.67
N GLN A 189 11.11 6.57 6.41
CA GLN A 189 10.44 5.77 5.39
C GLN A 189 8.95 5.58 5.68
N LEU A 190 8.60 5.22 6.92
CA LEU A 190 7.19 5.10 7.35
C LEU A 190 6.44 6.44 7.19
N LEU A 191 7.09 7.56 7.53
CA LEU A 191 6.51 8.88 7.35
C LEU A 191 6.25 9.21 5.87
N HIS A 192 7.15 8.84 4.95
CA HIS A 192 6.91 8.99 3.51
C HIS A 192 5.70 8.17 3.05
N ASP A 193 5.59 6.92 3.51
CA ASP A 193 4.45 6.04 3.17
C ASP A 193 3.12 6.64 3.66
N ILE A 194 3.11 7.18 4.89
CA ILE A 194 1.96 7.91 5.45
C ILE A 194 1.62 9.14 4.60
N GLY A 195 2.63 9.93 4.23
CA GLY A 195 2.45 11.12 3.40
C GLY A 195 1.84 10.77 2.04
N HIS A 196 2.38 9.74 1.38
CA HIS A 196 1.85 9.24 0.11
C HIS A 196 0.39 8.82 0.24
N LEU A 197 0.05 8.00 1.24
CA LEU A 197 -1.33 7.56 1.46
C LEU A 197 -2.25 8.77 1.75
N ALA A 198 -1.85 9.68 2.62
CA ALA A 198 -2.61 10.87 3.00
C ALA A 198 -2.96 11.77 1.80
N THR A 199 -2.05 11.95 0.83
CA THR A 199 -2.32 12.77 -0.37
C THR A 199 -3.46 12.21 -1.26
N THR A 200 -3.82 10.95 -1.08
CA THR A 200 -4.88 10.29 -1.85
C THR A 200 -6.24 10.29 -1.14
N LEU A 201 -6.27 10.67 0.13
CA LEU A 201 -7.44 10.67 1.01
C LEU A 201 -8.02 12.08 1.17
N PHE A 202 -9.28 12.17 1.61
CA PHE A 202 -9.99 13.42 1.78
C PHE A 202 -9.68 14.07 3.13
N TYR A 203 -9.52 15.40 3.12
CA TYR A 203 -9.26 16.21 4.31
C TYR A 203 -7.96 15.86 5.06
N CYS A 204 -6.99 15.22 4.39
CA CYS A 204 -5.74 14.80 5.04
C CYS A 204 -4.57 15.77 4.84
N GLN A 205 -4.81 16.97 4.30
CA GLN A 205 -3.75 17.98 4.15
C GLN A 205 -3.01 18.28 5.47
N PRO A 206 -3.70 18.43 6.63
CA PRO A 206 -2.99 18.61 7.90
C PRO A 206 -2.05 17.45 8.23
N THR A 207 -2.44 16.21 7.89
CA THR A 207 -1.57 15.03 8.06
C THR A 207 -0.34 15.12 7.18
N VAL A 208 -0.49 15.53 5.91
CA VAL A 208 0.65 15.76 4.99
C VAL A 208 1.60 16.81 5.56
N ASP A 209 1.08 17.94 6.03
CA ASP A 209 1.89 19.02 6.60
C ASP A 209 2.66 18.56 7.85
N HIS A 210 2.02 17.74 8.70
CA HIS A 210 2.66 17.15 9.88
C HIS A 210 3.73 16.12 9.52
N VAL A 211 3.49 15.30 8.48
CA VAL A 211 4.47 14.33 7.96
C VAL A 211 5.73 15.05 7.49
N GLU A 212 5.60 16.06 6.63
CA GLU A 212 6.74 16.82 6.09
C GLU A 212 7.56 17.46 7.22
N LYS A 213 6.87 18.01 8.22
CA LYS A 213 7.52 18.59 9.40
C LYS A 213 8.26 17.54 10.24
N ALA A 214 7.66 16.36 10.46
CA ALA A 214 8.28 15.29 11.21
C ALA A 214 9.52 14.72 10.50
N ILE A 215 9.46 14.57 9.17
CA ILE A 215 10.61 14.15 8.34
C ILE A 215 11.75 15.16 8.48
N SER A 216 11.47 16.45 8.31
CA SER A 216 12.49 17.49 8.45
C SER A 216 13.16 17.48 9.84
N GLN A 217 12.39 17.21 10.89
CA GLN A 217 12.93 17.09 12.25
C GLN A 217 13.80 15.83 12.41
N CYS A 218 13.42 14.70 11.79
CA CYS A 218 14.24 13.49 11.75
C CYS A 218 15.56 13.73 11.00
N GLU A 219 15.52 14.38 9.83
CA GLU A 219 16.73 14.72 9.05
C GLU A 219 17.67 15.66 9.83
N GLN A 220 17.12 16.65 10.54
CA GLN A 220 17.90 17.54 11.41
C GLN A 220 18.59 16.77 12.55
N SER A 221 17.95 15.72 13.09
CA SER A 221 18.57 14.87 14.10
C SER A 221 19.77 14.08 13.54
N LEU A 222 19.67 13.57 12.31
CA LEU A 222 20.75 12.83 11.64
C LEU A 222 21.95 13.75 11.33
N ALA A 223 21.69 15.02 11.04
CA ALA A 223 22.72 16.03 10.78
C ALA A 223 23.30 16.68 12.04
N SER A 224 22.80 16.32 13.23
CA SER A 224 23.15 17.01 14.49
C SER A 224 24.58 16.68 14.95
N PRO A 225 25.34 17.67 15.45
CA PRO A 225 26.75 17.48 15.83
C PRO A 225 26.93 16.85 17.21
N ASN A 226 25.87 16.75 18.01
CA ASN A 226 25.93 16.23 19.37
C ASN A 226 24.60 15.61 19.81
N TRP A 227 24.66 14.77 20.84
CA TRP A 227 23.51 14.02 21.35
C TRP A 227 22.39 14.92 21.91
N THR A 228 22.72 16.11 22.41
CA THR A 228 21.72 17.05 22.95
C THR A 228 20.79 17.55 21.86
N GLU A 229 21.32 17.94 20.70
CA GLU A 229 20.51 18.35 19.55
C GLU A 229 19.76 17.16 18.93
N VAL A 230 20.39 15.98 18.84
CA VAL A 230 19.70 14.73 18.43
C VAL A 230 18.44 14.50 19.27
N ASN A 231 18.58 14.52 20.61
CA ASN A 231 17.45 14.33 21.52
C ASN A 231 16.36 15.38 21.30
N LYS A 232 16.73 16.64 21.14
CA LYS A 232 15.78 17.74 20.93
C LYS A 232 14.98 17.54 19.64
N HIS A 233 15.65 17.27 18.53
CA HIS A 233 14.99 17.11 17.23
C HIS A 233 14.10 15.86 17.18
N LEU A 234 14.55 14.73 17.74
CA LEU A 234 13.74 13.51 17.79
C LEU A 234 12.52 13.66 18.73
N ASN A 235 12.64 14.36 19.85
CA ASN A 235 11.47 14.68 20.69
C ASN A 235 10.47 15.57 19.97
N GLN A 236 10.94 16.55 19.19
CA GLN A 236 10.06 17.38 18.36
C GLN A 236 9.37 16.56 17.26
N ALA A 237 10.10 15.65 16.61
CA ALA A 237 9.53 14.72 15.63
C ALA A 237 8.42 13.86 16.25
N MET A 238 8.67 13.23 17.41
CA MET A 238 7.67 12.43 18.11
C MET A 238 6.43 13.24 18.52
N GLN A 239 6.58 14.51 18.91
CA GLN A 239 5.44 15.39 19.19
C GLN A 239 4.63 15.70 17.93
N THR A 240 5.28 15.92 16.79
CA THR A 240 4.60 16.12 15.51
C THR A 240 3.90 14.82 15.07
N ILE A 241 4.52 13.66 15.26
CA ILE A 241 3.92 12.34 14.97
C ILE A 241 2.68 12.10 15.84
N GLU A 242 2.70 12.52 17.11
CA GLU A 242 1.53 12.43 17.98
C GLU A 242 0.32 13.21 17.40
N GLN A 243 0.56 14.33 16.73
CA GLN A 243 -0.50 15.09 16.05
C GLN A 243 -1.10 14.30 14.88
N ILE A 244 -0.29 13.52 14.16
CA ILE A 244 -0.77 12.60 13.11
C ILE A 244 -1.65 11.51 13.72
N ILE A 245 -1.20 10.88 14.81
CA ILE A 245 -1.92 9.79 15.49
C ILE A 245 -3.29 10.27 15.99
N GLN A 246 -3.35 11.48 16.53
CA GLN A 246 -4.56 12.06 17.11
C GLN A 246 -5.53 12.63 16.05
N TYR A 247 -5.06 12.87 14.83
CA TYR A 247 -5.89 13.44 13.77
C TYR A 247 -6.91 12.41 13.25
N LYS A 248 -8.19 12.72 13.41
CA LYS A 248 -9.32 11.88 12.95
C LYS A 248 -10.06 12.46 11.73
N GLY A 249 -9.57 13.56 11.17
CA GLY A 249 -10.22 14.25 10.05
C GLY A 249 -10.02 13.56 8.70
N CYS A 250 -8.98 12.73 8.58
CA CYS A 250 -8.59 12.06 7.35
C CYS A 250 -9.56 10.92 7.00
N LYS A 251 -10.11 10.93 5.77
CA LYS A 251 -11.14 9.98 5.32
C LYS A 251 -10.88 9.42 3.93
#